data_AF-A0A2W6CGI4-F1
#
_entry.id   AF-A0A2W6CGI4-F1
#
_cell.length_a   1.000
_cell.length_b   1.000
_cell.length_c   1.000
_cell.angle_alpha   90.00
_cell.angle_beta   90.00
_cell.angle_gamma   90.00
#
_symmetry.space_group_name_H-M   'P 1'
#
loop_
_entity.id
_entity.type
_entity.pdbx_description
1 polymer ?
#
loop_
_entity_poly.entity_id
_entity_poly.type
_entity_poly.pdbx_seq_one_letter_code
_entity_poly.pdbx_strand_id
1 'polypeptide(L)'
;MSVISVAGRKSLMLFSGRAYPELADEIAAHIGVTVTDTTARDFANGETFIKSNESVRGSDAFVIQSYTTPINQWVMESLILVDSLKRASAKRITVVAPFYPYARQDKKHRGREPISARLIADLFKTAGADRLMAVDLHTAQIQGFFDGPVDHLFAQPLLAEHVKATYAEEDIVVVSPDTGRVRAAEQWADELGGLDIAFVHKTRDLDAANEVVANRVVGEVAGKCCLLIDDMIDTGGSITKAAELLFDSGATDVVIAATHAIFSPPAIDRLKNSRVREVIVTNTLPVRPEHDFDKLTVLSIAPLLAQAIKAVFEDGSVTSLFAGRS
;
A
#
# COMPACT_ATOMS: atom_id res chain seq x y z
N MET A 1 41.20 -17.77 -27.66
CA MET A 1 39.81 -17.52 -27.21
C MET A 1 39.64 -18.20 -25.86
N SER A 2 39.45 -17.42 -24.80
CA SER A 2 39.37 -17.93 -23.42
C SER A 2 38.03 -17.51 -22.81
N VAL A 3 36.96 -18.16 -23.23
CA VAL A 3 35.64 -18.01 -22.61
C VAL A 3 35.32 -19.31 -21.92
N ILE A 4 35.09 -19.24 -20.61
CA ILE A 4 34.44 -20.30 -19.85
C ILE A 4 32.97 -19.89 -19.77
N SER A 5 32.08 -20.66 -20.40
CA SER A 5 30.63 -20.48 -20.30
C SER A 5 30.05 -21.53 -19.36
N VAL A 6 29.27 -21.09 -18.38
CA VAL A 6 28.49 -21.98 -17.50
C VAL A 6 27.01 -21.68 -17.73
N ALA A 7 26.20 -22.71 -17.91
CA ALA A 7 24.75 -22.56 -17.92
C ALA A 7 24.28 -22.15 -16.51
N GLY A 8 23.86 -20.89 -16.34
CA GLY A 8 23.42 -20.37 -15.05
C GLY A 8 21.98 -20.82 -14.73
N ARG A 9 21.76 -21.31 -13.51
CA ARG A 9 20.41 -21.50 -12.95
C ARG A 9 19.97 -20.19 -12.28
N LYS A 10 18.83 -19.64 -12.69
CA LYS A 10 18.20 -18.49 -12.02
C LYS A 10 17.61 -18.97 -10.68
N SER A 11 17.81 -18.21 -9.61
CA SER A 11 17.33 -18.54 -8.26
C SER A 11 16.60 -17.34 -7.68
N LEU A 12 15.37 -17.57 -7.22
CA LEU A 12 14.58 -16.64 -6.43
C LEU A 12 14.86 -16.89 -4.97
N MET A 13 15.17 -15.84 -4.21
CA MET A 13 15.26 -15.91 -2.74
C MET A 13 14.37 -14.83 -2.13
N LEU A 14 13.51 -15.23 -1.21
CA LEU A 14 12.56 -14.35 -0.55
C LEU A 14 13.07 -14.03 0.86
N PHE A 15 13.14 -12.75 1.21
CA PHE A 15 13.56 -12.28 2.52
C PHE A 15 12.43 -11.48 3.15
N SER A 16 12.28 -11.58 4.46
CA SER A 16 11.35 -10.77 5.24
C SER A 16 12.11 -9.88 6.20
N GLY A 17 11.67 -8.64 6.37
CA GLY A 17 11.95 -7.91 7.59
C GLY A 17 11.06 -8.37 8.75
N ARG A 18 11.26 -7.78 9.93
CA ARG A 18 10.60 -8.17 11.19
C ARG A 18 9.26 -7.46 11.42
N ALA A 19 8.88 -6.50 10.57
CA ALA A 19 7.69 -5.68 10.83
C ALA A 19 6.37 -6.42 10.61
N TYR A 20 6.34 -7.35 9.64
CA TYR A 20 5.16 -8.15 9.32
C TYR A 20 5.55 -9.48 8.62
N PRO A 21 6.19 -10.42 9.34
CA PRO A 21 6.65 -11.69 8.76
C PRO A 21 5.52 -12.57 8.21
N GLU A 22 4.32 -12.51 8.78
CA GLU A 22 3.19 -13.33 8.39
C GLU A 22 2.75 -13.07 6.94
N LEU A 23 2.81 -11.82 6.47
CA LEU A 23 2.55 -11.50 5.07
C LEU A 23 3.63 -12.08 4.14
N ALA A 24 4.90 -12.06 4.57
CA ALA A 24 5.99 -12.65 3.78
C ALA A 24 5.84 -14.17 3.67
N ASP A 25 5.43 -14.84 4.74
CA ASP A 25 5.12 -16.28 4.74
C ASP A 25 3.93 -16.61 3.83
N GLU A 26 2.88 -15.80 3.87
CA GLU A 26 1.71 -15.95 2.98
C GLU A 26 2.10 -15.80 1.50
N ILE A 27 2.90 -14.78 1.18
CA ILE A 27 3.45 -14.58 -0.17
C ILE A 27 4.31 -15.78 -0.58
N ALA A 28 5.18 -16.27 0.32
CA ALA A 28 6.04 -17.43 0.06
C ALA A 28 5.21 -18.68 -0.29
N ALA A 29 4.12 -18.92 0.45
CA ALA A 29 3.20 -20.02 0.22
C ALA A 29 2.53 -19.93 -1.17
N HIS A 30 2.07 -18.75 -1.58
CA HIS A 30 1.53 -18.53 -2.94
C HIS A 30 2.60 -18.68 -4.03
N ILE A 31 3.86 -18.39 -3.72
CA ILE A 31 4.96 -18.59 -4.66
C ILE A 31 5.31 -20.08 -4.79
N GLY A 32 5.22 -20.84 -3.69
CA GLY A 32 5.69 -22.23 -3.59
C GLY A 32 7.12 -22.33 -3.06
N VAL A 33 7.54 -21.38 -2.23
CA VAL A 33 8.86 -21.31 -1.57
C VAL A 33 8.70 -21.01 -0.09
N THR A 34 9.80 -20.94 0.66
CA THR A 34 9.84 -20.45 2.04
C THR A 34 10.63 -19.15 2.12
N VAL A 35 10.37 -18.34 3.15
CA VAL A 35 11.24 -17.21 3.48
C VAL A 35 12.63 -17.75 3.82
N THR A 36 13.66 -17.13 3.26
CA THR A 36 15.08 -17.48 3.47
C THR A 36 15.48 -17.16 4.90
N ASP A 37 16.22 -18.07 5.52
CA ASP A 37 16.67 -17.90 6.89
C ASP A 37 17.60 -16.69 7.05
N THR A 38 17.31 -15.86 8.06
CA THR A 38 18.08 -14.66 8.37
C THR A 38 18.34 -14.55 9.87
N THR A 39 19.53 -14.07 10.23
CA THR A 39 19.79 -13.65 11.61
C THR A 39 19.51 -12.16 11.70
N ALA A 40 18.51 -11.77 12.49
CA ALA A 40 18.19 -10.38 12.80
C ALA A 40 18.16 -10.16 14.32
N ARG A 41 18.87 -9.14 14.82
CA ARG A 41 18.90 -8.77 16.24
C ARG A 41 19.22 -7.30 16.42
N ASP A 42 18.80 -6.74 17.55
CA ASP A 42 19.18 -5.40 17.96
C ASP A 42 20.25 -5.46 19.06
N PHE A 43 21.26 -4.59 18.97
CA PHE A 43 22.24 -4.39 20.04
C PHE A 43 21.63 -3.53 21.15
N ALA A 44 22.26 -3.55 22.34
CA ALA A 44 21.75 -2.86 23.53
C ALA A 44 21.58 -1.34 23.36
N ASN A 45 22.29 -0.72 22.41
CA ASN A 45 22.20 0.70 22.09
C ASN A 45 21.15 1.03 20.99
N GLY A 46 20.43 0.03 20.48
CA GLY A 46 19.40 0.19 19.45
C GLY A 46 19.89 0.04 18.00
N GLU A 47 21.16 -0.30 17.77
CA GLU A 47 21.64 -0.64 16.42
C GLU A 47 21.07 -1.99 15.95
N THR A 48 20.59 -2.05 14.72
CA THR A 48 20.08 -3.29 14.11
C THR A 48 21.18 -4.02 13.35
N PHE A 49 21.28 -5.33 13.56
CA PHE A 49 22.10 -6.26 12.78
C PHE A 49 21.21 -7.23 12.03
N ILE A 50 21.41 -7.37 10.72
CA ILE A 50 20.71 -8.37 9.91
C ILE A 50 21.62 -8.97 8.83
N LYS A 51 21.55 -10.29 8.65
CA LYS A 51 22.23 -11.01 7.56
C LYS A 51 21.46 -12.24 7.10
N SER A 52 21.66 -12.64 5.84
CA SER A 52 21.27 -13.97 5.40
C SER A 52 22.16 -15.04 6.03
N ASN A 53 21.56 -16.19 6.36
CA ASN A 53 22.29 -17.38 6.78
C ASN A 53 22.66 -18.29 5.60
N GLU A 54 22.16 -17.98 4.41
CA GLU A 54 22.40 -18.72 3.17
C GLU A 54 23.23 -17.90 2.17
N SER A 55 23.84 -18.59 1.19
CA SER A 55 24.56 -17.91 0.12
C SER A 55 23.60 -17.31 -0.89
N VAL A 56 23.62 -15.98 -1.03
CA VAL A 56 22.80 -15.22 -1.99
C VAL A 56 23.55 -14.90 -3.29
N ARG A 57 24.76 -15.43 -3.48
CA ARG A 57 25.60 -15.11 -4.63
C ARG A 57 24.88 -15.45 -5.94
N GLY A 58 24.68 -14.44 -6.77
CA GLY A 58 24.07 -14.61 -8.09
C GLY A 58 22.54 -14.78 -8.09
N SER A 59 21.87 -14.73 -6.93
CA SER A 59 20.41 -14.86 -6.83
C SER A 59 19.68 -13.56 -7.14
N ASP A 60 18.40 -13.69 -7.50
CA ASP A 60 17.43 -12.60 -7.51
C ASP A 60 16.74 -12.59 -6.14
N ALA A 61 17.09 -11.60 -5.33
CA ALA A 61 16.57 -11.44 -3.97
C ALA A 61 15.37 -10.50 -3.95
N PHE A 62 14.30 -10.90 -3.27
CA PHE A 62 13.11 -10.09 -3.01
C PHE A 62 13.01 -9.83 -1.51
N VAL A 63 13.12 -8.56 -1.10
CA VAL A 63 13.06 -8.14 0.31
C VAL A 63 11.69 -7.57 0.61
N ILE A 64 10.87 -8.31 1.35
CA ILE A 64 9.53 -7.90 1.76
C ILE A 64 9.60 -7.17 3.10
N GLN A 65 9.09 -5.95 3.14
CA GLN A 65 8.87 -5.23 4.38
C GLN A 65 7.68 -4.28 4.24
N SER A 66 6.69 -4.42 5.13
CA SER A 66 5.68 -3.39 5.37
C SER A 66 6.17 -2.42 6.44
N TYR A 67 6.05 -1.11 6.20
CA TYR A 67 6.63 -0.11 7.10
C TYR A 67 5.59 0.40 8.11
N THR A 68 5.45 -0.33 9.21
CA THR A 68 4.49 -0.07 10.30
C THR A 68 5.03 0.95 11.31
N THR A 69 4.28 1.31 12.35
CA THR A 69 4.83 2.05 13.49
C THR A 69 5.68 1.12 14.37
N PRO A 70 6.96 1.44 14.69
CA PRO A 70 7.70 2.66 14.35
C PRO A 70 8.41 2.61 12.98
N ILE A 71 8.04 3.53 12.08
CA ILE A 71 8.39 3.46 10.65
C ILE A 71 9.90 3.49 10.37
N ASN A 72 10.65 4.31 11.12
CA ASN A 72 12.09 4.49 10.91
C ASN A 72 12.91 3.24 11.19
N GLN A 73 12.48 2.44 12.17
CA GLN A 73 13.16 1.19 12.52
C GLN A 73 13.12 0.23 11.31
N TRP A 74 11.94 0.09 10.70
CA TRP A 74 11.74 -0.82 9.57
C TRP A 74 12.38 -0.31 8.28
N VAL A 75 12.46 1.02 8.10
CA VAL A 75 13.28 1.63 7.04
C VAL A 75 14.75 1.26 7.21
N MET A 76 15.32 1.51 8.39
CA MET A 76 16.73 1.21 8.65
C MET A 76 17.04 -0.28 8.51
N GLU A 77 16.20 -1.15 9.05
CA GLU A 77 16.36 -2.60 8.91
C GLU A 77 16.38 -3.05 7.44
N SER A 78 15.46 -2.52 6.63
CA SER A 78 15.39 -2.86 5.20
C SER A 78 16.64 -2.39 4.44
N LEU A 79 17.13 -1.18 4.74
CA LEU A 79 18.37 -0.67 4.16
C LEU A 79 19.58 -1.54 4.53
N ILE A 80 19.69 -1.98 5.78
CA ILE A 80 20.78 -2.84 6.24
C ILE A 80 20.69 -4.23 5.59
N LEU A 81 19.49 -4.80 5.45
CA LEU A 81 19.28 -6.06 4.76
C LEU A 81 19.68 -5.96 3.28
N VAL A 82 19.25 -4.92 2.58
CA VAL A 82 19.63 -4.66 1.18
C VAL A 82 21.15 -4.53 1.03
N ASP A 83 21.81 -3.75 1.89
CA ASP A 83 23.28 -3.61 1.86
C ASP A 83 23.99 -4.95 2.13
N SER A 84 23.49 -5.74 3.09
CA SER A 84 23.99 -7.08 3.41
C SER A 84 23.94 -8.01 2.19
N LEU A 85 22.81 -8.04 1.48
CA LEU A 85 22.62 -8.84 0.26
C LEU A 85 23.53 -8.37 -0.89
N LYS A 86 23.66 -7.05 -1.07
CA LYS A 86 24.56 -6.46 -2.08
C LYS A 86 26.01 -6.89 -1.83
N ARG A 87 26.50 -6.77 -0.60
CA ARG A 87 27.86 -7.19 -0.21
C ARG A 87 28.06 -8.69 -0.33
N ALA A 88 27.02 -9.48 -0.12
CA ALA A 88 27.01 -10.92 -0.35
C ALA A 88 26.88 -11.33 -1.84
N SER A 89 26.93 -10.35 -2.76
CA SER A 89 26.93 -10.56 -4.22
C SER A 89 25.62 -11.14 -4.79
N ALA A 90 24.47 -10.75 -4.21
CA ALA A 90 23.19 -10.93 -4.90
C ALA A 90 23.25 -10.29 -6.30
N LYS A 91 22.65 -10.93 -7.30
CA LYS A 91 22.67 -10.44 -8.70
C LYS A 91 21.73 -9.26 -8.86
N ARG A 92 20.53 -9.38 -8.28
CA ARG A 92 19.48 -8.35 -8.29
C ARG A 92 18.78 -8.33 -6.95
N ILE A 93 18.45 -7.13 -6.47
CA ILE A 93 17.71 -6.92 -5.22
C ILE A 93 16.46 -6.09 -5.53
N THR A 94 15.30 -6.69 -5.32
CA THR A 94 14.00 -6.02 -5.41
C THR A 94 13.48 -5.76 -4.01
N VAL A 95 13.22 -4.50 -3.68
CA VAL A 95 12.51 -4.16 -2.43
C VAL A 95 11.01 -4.21 -2.71
N VAL A 96 10.32 -5.10 -2.01
CA VAL A 96 8.87 -5.25 -2.03
C VAL A 96 8.32 -4.55 -0.79
N ALA A 97 7.69 -3.40 -1.00
CA ALA A 97 7.14 -2.52 0.02
C ALA A 97 5.60 -2.47 -0.09
N PRO A 98 4.86 -3.43 0.50
CA PRO A 98 3.39 -3.45 0.40
C PRO A 98 2.74 -2.13 0.84
N PHE A 99 3.36 -1.40 1.76
CA PHE A 99 3.03 -0.02 2.10
C PHE A 99 4.29 0.84 2.05
N TYR A 100 4.39 1.79 1.13
CA TYR A 100 5.61 2.60 0.95
C TYR A 100 5.78 3.67 2.04
N PRO A 101 6.94 3.77 2.71
CA PRO A 101 7.11 4.68 3.83
C PRO A 101 7.23 6.13 3.37
N TYR A 102 6.72 7.07 4.16
CA TYR A 102 6.77 8.51 3.87
C TYR A 102 6.07 8.96 2.58
N ALA A 103 5.22 8.13 1.97
CA ALA A 103 4.55 8.43 0.70
C ALA A 103 3.72 9.73 0.69
N ARG A 104 3.20 10.18 1.83
CA ARG A 104 2.47 11.47 1.96
C ARG A 104 3.37 12.71 1.91
N GLN A 105 4.69 12.54 1.95
CA GLN A 105 5.69 13.61 1.85
C GLN A 105 6.37 13.56 0.47
N ASP A 106 5.54 13.59 -0.57
CA ASP A 106 5.87 13.46 -2.00
C ASP A 106 6.22 14.79 -2.67
N LYS A 107 5.88 15.91 -2.05
CA LYS A 107 6.16 17.26 -2.56
C LYS A 107 6.27 18.27 -1.45
N LYS A 108 6.75 19.46 -1.81
CA LYS A 108 6.74 20.63 -0.92
C LYS A 108 5.39 21.32 -1.04
N HIS A 109 4.62 21.34 0.05
CA HIS A 109 3.41 22.16 0.17
C HIS A 109 3.77 23.61 0.56
N ARG A 110 4.85 23.78 1.32
CA ARG A 110 5.40 25.08 1.71
C ARG A 110 6.91 25.15 1.46
N GLY A 111 7.46 26.35 1.55
CA GLY A 111 8.91 26.53 1.51
C GLY A 111 9.61 25.76 2.62
N ARG A 112 10.77 25.16 2.30
CA ARG A 112 11.69 24.47 3.24
C ARG A 112 11.18 23.14 3.85
N GLU A 113 10.18 22.51 3.25
CA GLU A 113 9.80 21.13 3.57
C GLU A 113 10.70 20.10 2.85
N PRO A 114 10.91 18.90 3.43
CA PRO A 114 11.57 17.79 2.74
C PRO A 114 10.62 17.12 1.74
N ILE A 115 11.19 16.39 0.78
CA ILE A 115 10.46 15.42 -0.05
C ILE A 115 10.90 14.03 0.41
N SER A 116 10.39 13.60 1.55
CA SER A 116 10.88 12.39 2.23
C SER A 116 10.63 11.13 1.40
N ALA A 117 9.56 11.07 0.60
CA ALA A 117 9.34 9.94 -0.30
C ALA A 117 10.48 9.76 -1.33
N ARG A 118 11.05 10.88 -1.83
CA ARG A 118 12.24 10.87 -2.71
C ARG A 118 13.48 10.47 -1.93
N LEU A 119 13.68 10.99 -0.72
CA LEU A 119 14.79 10.59 0.15
C LEU A 119 14.79 9.08 0.38
N ILE A 120 13.64 8.46 0.64
CA ILE A 120 13.51 7.01 0.79
C ILE A 120 13.97 6.27 -0.49
N ALA A 121 13.55 6.73 -1.67
CA ALA A 121 13.97 6.13 -2.94
C ALA A 121 15.50 6.23 -3.14
N ASP A 122 16.09 7.38 -2.84
CA ASP A 122 17.54 7.60 -2.90
C ASP A 122 18.31 6.70 -1.92
N LEU A 123 17.78 6.51 -0.71
CA LEU A 123 18.37 5.63 0.30
C LEU A 123 18.35 4.17 -0.16
N PHE A 124 17.22 3.67 -0.68
CA PHE A 124 17.17 2.30 -1.20
C PHE A 124 18.11 2.10 -2.39
N LYS A 125 18.17 3.07 -3.31
CA LYS A 125 19.10 3.02 -4.44
C LYS A 125 20.54 2.95 -3.96
N THR A 126 20.89 3.78 -2.98
CA THR A 126 22.23 3.83 -2.40
C THR A 126 22.60 2.53 -1.68
N ALA A 127 21.67 1.98 -0.88
CA ALA A 127 21.85 0.72 -0.17
C ALA A 127 22.12 -0.44 -1.14
N GLY A 128 21.43 -0.47 -2.28
CA GLY A 128 21.65 -1.52 -3.29
C GLY A 128 20.44 -2.03 -4.03
N ALA A 129 19.27 -1.43 -3.86
CA ALA A 129 18.08 -1.86 -4.58
C ALA A 129 18.24 -1.61 -6.08
N ASP A 130 17.90 -2.61 -6.87
CA ASP A 130 17.81 -2.52 -8.33
C ASP A 130 16.41 -2.13 -8.79
N ARG A 131 15.39 -2.51 -8.00
CA ARG A 131 13.96 -2.36 -8.30
C ARG A 131 13.17 -2.10 -7.02
N LEU A 132 12.11 -1.33 -7.13
CA LEU A 132 11.08 -1.19 -6.09
C LEU A 132 9.76 -1.77 -6.57
N MET A 133 8.99 -2.36 -5.66
CA MET A 133 7.63 -2.80 -5.88
C MET A 133 6.77 -2.31 -4.72
N ALA A 134 5.67 -1.63 -4.99
CA ALA A 134 4.79 -1.09 -3.96
C ALA A 134 3.32 -1.19 -4.36
N VAL A 135 2.43 -1.30 -3.38
CA VAL A 135 0.97 -1.30 -3.60
C VAL A 135 0.43 0.10 -3.30
N ASP A 136 -0.41 0.63 -4.19
CA ASP A 136 -1.14 1.89 -4.09
C ASP A 136 -0.33 3.04 -3.46
N LEU A 137 0.74 3.45 -4.15
CA LEU A 137 1.50 4.65 -3.82
C LEU A 137 0.55 5.84 -3.66
N HIS A 138 0.76 6.62 -2.59
CA HIS A 138 -0.07 7.80 -2.29
C HIS A 138 -0.20 8.75 -3.49
N THR A 139 0.86 8.84 -4.29
CA THR A 139 0.83 9.48 -5.59
C THR A 139 1.64 8.66 -6.60
N ALA A 140 1.14 8.50 -7.82
CA ALA A 140 1.79 7.71 -8.86
C ALA A 140 3.16 8.29 -9.28
N GLN A 141 3.39 9.59 -9.07
CA GLN A 141 4.63 10.28 -9.38
C GLN A 141 5.83 9.79 -8.56
N ILE A 142 5.60 9.12 -7.42
CA ILE A 142 6.66 8.49 -6.62
C ILE A 142 7.46 7.49 -7.46
N GLN A 143 6.86 6.88 -8.49
CA GLN A 143 7.59 6.03 -9.45
C GLN A 143 8.79 6.75 -10.07
N GLY A 144 8.64 8.04 -10.40
CA GLY A 144 9.71 8.88 -10.96
C GLY A 144 10.78 9.29 -9.95
N PHE A 145 10.64 8.94 -8.67
CA PHE A 145 11.66 9.21 -7.65
C PHE A 145 12.76 8.17 -7.60
N PHE A 146 12.58 7.01 -8.21
CA PHE A 146 13.59 5.96 -8.24
C PHE A 146 14.20 5.85 -9.65
N ASP A 147 15.52 5.81 -9.74
CA ASP A 147 16.22 5.77 -11.04
C ASP A 147 16.18 4.35 -11.68
N GLY A 148 15.77 3.33 -10.92
CA GLY A 148 15.52 1.97 -11.43
C GLY A 148 14.04 1.71 -11.72
N PRO A 149 13.67 0.48 -12.13
CA PRO A 149 12.28 0.13 -12.32
C PRO A 149 11.47 0.19 -11.02
N VAL A 150 10.24 0.68 -11.12
CA VAL A 150 9.24 0.65 -10.05
C VAL A 150 8.01 -0.07 -10.56
N ASP A 151 7.60 -1.13 -9.87
CA ASP A 151 6.34 -1.81 -10.12
C ASP A 151 5.29 -1.25 -9.13
N HIS A 152 4.42 -0.38 -9.62
CA HIS A 152 3.29 0.17 -8.86
C HIS A 152 2.07 -0.74 -9.05
N LEU A 153 1.75 -1.50 -8.01
CA LEU A 153 0.65 -2.45 -7.98
C LEU A 153 -0.61 -1.79 -7.42
N PHE A 154 -1.79 -2.25 -7.85
CA PHE A 154 -3.07 -1.70 -7.42
C PHE A 154 -3.91 -2.74 -6.70
N ALA A 155 -4.39 -2.43 -5.49
CA ALA A 155 -5.31 -3.31 -4.77
C ALA A 155 -6.77 -3.13 -5.22
N GLN A 156 -7.06 -2.09 -6.01
CA GLN A 156 -8.41 -1.78 -6.49
C GLN A 156 -9.15 -3.00 -7.06
N PRO A 157 -8.59 -3.85 -7.95
CA PRO A 157 -9.33 -5.00 -8.48
C PRO A 157 -9.77 -5.98 -7.38
N LEU A 158 -8.92 -6.24 -6.39
CA LEU A 158 -9.22 -7.11 -5.24
C LEU A 158 -10.36 -6.53 -4.40
N LEU A 159 -10.28 -5.23 -4.08
CA LEU A 159 -11.29 -4.57 -3.26
C LEU A 159 -12.63 -4.45 -4.03
N ALA A 160 -12.59 -4.13 -5.32
CA ALA A 160 -13.77 -4.02 -6.18
C ALA A 160 -14.46 -5.37 -6.38
N GLU A 161 -13.71 -6.47 -6.49
CA GLU A 161 -14.28 -7.82 -6.55
C GLU A 161 -15.09 -8.15 -5.30
N HIS A 162 -14.57 -7.83 -4.10
CA HIS A 162 -15.31 -8.01 -2.84
C HIS A 162 -16.58 -7.15 -2.80
N VAL A 163 -16.50 -5.88 -3.20
CA VAL A 163 -17.67 -4.99 -3.25
C VAL A 163 -18.72 -5.54 -4.22
N LYS A 164 -18.30 -5.94 -5.42
CA LYS A 164 -19.18 -6.51 -6.44
C LYS A 164 -19.85 -7.80 -5.97
N ALA A 165 -19.13 -8.67 -5.27
CA ALA A 165 -19.68 -9.91 -4.74
C ALA A 165 -20.67 -9.69 -3.58
N THR A 166 -20.41 -8.69 -2.73
CA THR A 166 -21.16 -8.47 -1.48
C THR A 166 -22.34 -7.53 -1.64
N TYR A 167 -22.25 -6.57 -2.57
CA TYR A 167 -23.21 -5.48 -2.74
C TYR A 167 -23.82 -5.43 -4.15
N ALA A 168 -23.83 -6.54 -4.88
CA ALA A 168 -24.32 -6.63 -6.27
C ALA A 168 -25.73 -6.07 -6.50
N GLU A 169 -26.60 -6.17 -5.49
CA GLU A 169 -28.01 -5.80 -5.57
C GLU A 169 -28.29 -4.36 -5.07
N GLU A 170 -27.27 -3.64 -4.61
CA GLU A 170 -27.40 -2.28 -4.09
C GLU A 170 -27.24 -1.25 -5.22
N ASP A 171 -27.96 -0.12 -5.16
CA ASP A 171 -27.69 1.05 -6.02
C ASP A 171 -26.50 1.81 -5.45
N ILE A 172 -25.31 1.52 -5.98
CA ILE A 172 -24.04 2.05 -5.49
C ILE A 172 -23.62 3.31 -6.25
N VAL A 173 -23.17 4.31 -5.49
CA VAL A 173 -22.41 5.46 -6.00
C VAL A 173 -21.00 5.44 -5.42
N VAL A 174 -19.97 5.60 -6.27
CA VAL A 174 -18.58 5.66 -5.82
C VAL A 174 -18.25 7.07 -5.36
N VAL A 175 -17.78 7.21 -4.12
CA VAL A 175 -17.55 8.51 -3.50
C VAL A 175 -16.07 8.74 -3.22
N SER A 176 -15.58 9.89 -3.70
CA SER A 176 -14.26 10.39 -3.34
C SER A 176 -14.31 11.28 -2.08
N PRO A 177 -13.47 11.05 -1.05
CA PRO A 177 -13.49 11.79 0.21
C PRO A 177 -12.94 13.22 0.09
N ASP A 178 -12.26 13.51 -1.03
CA ASP A 178 -11.92 14.87 -1.46
C ASP A 178 -11.72 14.96 -2.98
N THR A 179 -11.52 16.17 -3.48
CA THR A 179 -11.32 16.44 -4.90
C THR A 179 -10.04 15.83 -5.49
N GLY A 180 -9.05 15.48 -4.65
CA GLY A 180 -7.76 14.97 -5.09
C GLY A 180 -7.83 13.54 -5.62
N ARG A 181 -8.89 12.80 -5.27
CA ARG A 181 -9.07 11.38 -5.61
C ARG A 181 -10.21 11.12 -6.60
N VAL A 182 -10.75 12.15 -7.27
CA VAL A 182 -11.86 11.98 -8.23
C VAL A 182 -11.48 11.01 -9.35
N ARG A 183 -10.24 11.08 -9.86
CA ARG A 183 -9.76 10.12 -10.87
C ARG A 183 -9.73 8.67 -10.39
N ALA A 184 -9.44 8.45 -9.11
CA ALA A 184 -9.51 7.11 -8.53
C ALA A 184 -10.97 6.65 -8.43
N ALA A 185 -11.90 7.55 -8.08
CA ALA A 185 -13.34 7.24 -8.05
C ALA A 185 -13.88 6.88 -9.45
N GLU A 186 -13.44 7.60 -10.49
CA GLU A 186 -13.75 7.26 -11.90
C GLU A 186 -13.26 5.84 -12.25
N GLN A 187 -12.01 5.51 -11.92
CA GLN A 187 -11.46 4.17 -12.17
C GLN A 187 -12.23 3.06 -11.44
N TRP A 188 -12.64 3.32 -10.20
CA TRP A 188 -13.46 2.39 -9.41
C TRP A 188 -14.85 2.21 -10.00
N ALA A 189 -15.49 3.31 -10.42
CA ALA A 189 -16.78 3.27 -11.08
C ALA A 189 -16.74 2.46 -12.37
N ASP A 190 -15.71 2.65 -13.20
CA ASP A 190 -15.50 1.87 -14.43
C ASP A 190 -15.32 0.37 -14.12
N GLU A 191 -14.50 0.03 -13.12
CA GLU A 191 -14.26 -1.36 -12.68
C GLU A 191 -15.54 -2.04 -12.18
N LEU A 192 -16.40 -1.29 -11.52
CA LEU A 192 -17.68 -1.75 -10.98
C LEU A 192 -18.83 -1.70 -12.01
N GLY A 193 -18.53 -1.51 -13.29
CA GLY A 193 -19.51 -1.59 -14.38
C GLY A 193 -20.10 -0.25 -14.83
N GLY A 194 -19.39 0.85 -14.60
CA GLY A 194 -19.80 2.20 -15.01
C GLY A 194 -20.78 2.85 -14.03
N LEU A 195 -20.50 2.75 -12.74
CA LEU A 195 -21.33 3.37 -11.69
C LEU A 195 -21.25 4.90 -11.69
N ASP A 196 -22.21 5.55 -11.03
CA ASP A 196 -22.15 6.99 -10.79
C ASP A 196 -21.01 7.35 -9.82
N ILE A 197 -20.49 8.57 -9.94
CA ILE A 197 -19.50 9.13 -9.03
C ILE A 197 -20.03 10.33 -8.24
N ALA A 198 -19.57 10.46 -7.00
CA ALA A 198 -19.73 11.65 -6.19
C ALA A 198 -18.41 12.01 -5.49
N PHE A 199 -18.29 13.24 -4.97
CA PHE A 199 -17.14 13.62 -4.17
C PHE A 199 -17.48 14.67 -3.11
N VAL A 200 -16.70 14.65 -2.01
CA VAL A 200 -16.81 15.65 -0.95
C VAL A 200 -15.93 16.84 -1.28
N HIS A 201 -16.55 18.01 -1.47
CA HIS A 201 -15.83 19.26 -1.67
C HIS A 201 -15.67 20.01 -0.34
N LYS A 202 -14.42 20.22 0.06
CA LYS A 202 -14.06 20.98 1.27
C LYS A 202 -13.89 22.45 0.90
N THR A 203 -14.83 23.31 1.30
CA THR A 203 -14.67 24.75 1.14
C THR A 203 -13.82 25.26 2.31
N ARG A 204 -12.66 25.85 2.03
CA ARG A 204 -11.83 26.50 3.06
C ARG A 204 -12.11 28.00 3.01
N ASP A 205 -12.58 28.56 4.12
CA ASP A 205 -12.54 30.01 4.30
C ASP A 205 -11.08 30.42 4.53
N LEU A 206 -10.55 31.29 3.67
CA LEU A 206 -9.16 31.75 3.73
C LEU A 206 -8.99 32.92 4.71
N ASP A 207 -10.08 33.56 5.15
CA ASP A 207 -10.07 34.78 5.95
C ASP A 207 -10.44 34.53 7.42
N ALA A 208 -11.10 33.41 7.74
CA ALA A 208 -11.40 33.01 9.12
C ALA A 208 -10.37 31.98 9.63
N ALA A 209 -9.36 32.45 10.37
CA ALA A 209 -8.29 31.59 10.91
C ALA A 209 -8.76 30.48 11.87
N ASN A 210 -10.06 30.32 12.15
CA ASN A 210 -10.60 29.30 13.06
C ASN A 210 -12.07 28.86 12.82
N GLU A 211 -12.72 29.13 11.67
CA GLU A 211 -14.13 28.72 11.47
C GLU A 211 -14.46 27.99 10.16
N VAL A 212 -15.22 26.90 10.35
CA VAL A 212 -16.04 26.04 9.47
C VAL A 212 -15.53 25.75 8.05
N VAL A 213 -14.93 24.57 7.88
CA VAL A 213 -14.89 23.90 6.58
C VAL A 213 -16.32 23.47 6.22
N ALA A 214 -16.98 24.18 5.32
CA ALA A 214 -18.24 23.71 4.76
C ALA A 214 -17.93 22.56 3.78
N ASN A 215 -18.28 21.34 4.18
CA ASN A 215 -18.22 20.18 3.31
C ASN A 215 -19.54 20.09 2.55
N ARG A 216 -19.49 20.00 1.23
CA ARG A 216 -20.65 19.67 0.40
C ARG A 216 -20.39 18.41 -0.39
N VAL A 217 -21.42 17.61 -0.60
CA VAL A 217 -21.38 16.50 -1.55
C VAL A 217 -21.69 17.05 -2.94
N VAL A 218 -20.91 16.65 -3.93
CA VAL A 218 -21.16 16.91 -5.35
C VAL A 218 -21.41 15.58 -6.02
N GLY A 219 -22.58 15.42 -6.65
CA GLY A 219 -23.10 14.14 -7.15
C GLY A 219 -24.39 13.73 -6.44
N GLU A 220 -25.16 12.81 -7.03
CA GLU A 220 -26.39 12.29 -6.43
C GLU A 220 -26.07 11.11 -5.51
N VAL A 221 -26.41 11.26 -4.23
CA VAL A 221 -26.15 10.25 -3.19
C VAL A 221 -27.40 9.89 -2.39
N ALA A 222 -28.49 10.64 -2.54
CA ALA A 222 -29.70 10.41 -1.78
C ALA A 222 -30.38 9.11 -2.24
N GLY A 223 -30.73 8.24 -1.29
CA GLY A 223 -31.32 6.95 -1.59
C GLY A 223 -30.34 5.88 -2.07
N LYS A 224 -29.03 6.17 -2.14
CA LYS A 224 -28.00 5.26 -2.65
C LYS A 224 -27.06 4.74 -1.57
N CYS A 225 -26.48 3.57 -1.80
CA CYS A 225 -25.36 3.04 -1.02
C CYS A 225 -24.08 3.72 -1.49
N CYS A 226 -23.37 4.40 -0.60
CA CYS A 226 -22.15 5.12 -0.95
C CYS A 226 -20.92 4.25 -0.70
N LEU A 227 -20.15 3.97 -1.75
CA LEU A 227 -18.82 3.36 -1.63
C LEU A 227 -17.77 4.46 -1.49
N LEU A 228 -17.35 4.77 -0.27
CA LEU A 228 -16.35 5.79 0.04
C LEU A 228 -14.94 5.20 -0.05
N ILE A 229 -14.15 5.67 -1.01
CA ILE A 229 -12.82 5.10 -1.30
C ILE A 229 -11.67 5.97 -0.77
N ASP A 230 -10.57 5.38 -0.31
CA ASP A 230 -9.32 6.08 -0.02
C ASP A 230 -8.12 5.17 -0.32
N ASP A 231 -6.90 5.68 -0.38
CA ASP A 231 -5.72 4.80 -0.44
C ASP A 231 -5.38 4.22 0.95
N MET A 232 -5.63 4.99 2.01
CA MET A 232 -5.23 4.60 3.36
C MET A 232 -6.06 5.27 4.44
N ILE A 233 -6.26 4.55 5.55
CA ILE A 233 -6.94 5.08 6.74
C ILE A 233 -5.95 5.20 7.87
N ASP A 234 -5.63 6.44 8.28
CA ASP A 234 -4.71 6.74 9.37
C ASP A 234 -5.43 6.97 10.69
N THR A 235 -5.86 8.20 11.02
CA THR A 235 -6.60 8.46 12.27
C THR A 235 -8.12 8.26 12.14
N GLY A 236 -8.61 7.90 10.96
CA GLY A 236 -10.05 7.75 10.67
C GLY A 236 -10.87 9.06 10.64
N GLY A 237 -10.29 10.22 10.97
CA GLY A 237 -11.06 11.45 11.17
C GLY A 237 -11.68 12.04 9.90
N SER A 238 -10.97 12.02 8.77
CA SER A 238 -11.50 12.52 7.50
C SER A 238 -12.57 11.59 6.93
N ILE A 239 -12.31 10.29 6.95
CA ILE A 239 -13.17 9.28 6.31
C ILE A 239 -14.50 9.15 7.07
N THR A 240 -14.51 9.18 8.41
CA THR A 240 -15.77 9.12 9.16
C THR A 240 -16.58 10.40 9.04
N LYS A 241 -15.95 11.58 8.98
CA LYS A 241 -16.66 12.84 8.71
C LYS A 241 -17.28 12.87 7.32
N ALA A 242 -16.60 12.30 6.32
CA ALA A 242 -17.16 12.15 4.98
C ALA A 242 -18.34 11.17 4.99
N ALA A 243 -18.25 10.05 5.71
CA ALA A 243 -19.36 9.12 5.87
C ALA A 243 -20.59 9.76 6.53
N GLU A 244 -20.42 10.50 7.64
CA GLU A 244 -21.54 11.21 8.27
C GLU A 244 -22.19 12.24 7.34
N LEU A 245 -21.39 12.98 6.57
CA LEU A 245 -21.92 13.92 5.58
C LEU A 245 -22.75 13.22 4.49
N LEU A 246 -22.36 12.02 4.05
CA LEU A 246 -23.12 11.25 3.08
C LEU A 246 -24.46 10.82 3.65
N PHE A 247 -24.48 10.35 4.89
CA PHE A 247 -25.74 10.06 5.59
C PHE A 247 -26.62 11.30 5.74
N ASP A 248 -26.05 12.44 6.13
CA ASP A 248 -26.78 13.72 6.23
C ASP A 248 -27.31 14.20 4.88
N SER A 249 -26.67 13.77 3.78
CA SER A 249 -27.09 14.02 2.40
C SER A 249 -28.07 12.99 1.86
N GLY A 250 -28.53 12.05 2.69
CA GLY A 250 -29.58 11.09 2.35
C GLY A 250 -29.10 9.73 1.85
N ALA A 251 -27.82 9.39 1.97
CA ALA A 251 -27.33 8.04 1.66
C ALA A 251 -28.04 6.99 2.52
N THR A 252 -28.38 5.85 1.92
CA THR A 252 -28.99 4.73 2.65
C THR A 252 -27.97 4.00 3.52
N ASP A 253 -26.76 3.88 3.00
CA ASP A 253 -25.64 3.22 3.65
C ASP A 253 -24.30 3.79 3.17
N VAL A 254 -23.23 3.53 3.93
CA VAL A 254 -21.86 3.86 3.57
C VAL A 254 -20.97 2.65 3.82
N VAL A 255 -20.28 2.22 2.75
CA VAL A 255 -19.21 1.23 2.78
C VAL A 255 -17.89 1.95 2.53
N ILE A 256 -16.87 1.67 3.32
CA ILE A 256 -15.53 2.25 3.14
C ILE A 256 -14.63 1.19 2.52
N ALA A 257 -13.87 1.56 1.48
CA ALA A 257 -12.79 0.72 0.95
C ALA A 257 -11.47 1.50 0.92
N ALA A 258 -10.41 0.93 1.48
CA ALA A 258 -9.08 1.53 1.42
C ALA A 258 -7.97 0.49 1.36
N THR A 259 -6.86 0.78 0.70
CA THR A 259 -5.77 -0.20 0.60
C THR A 259 -5.06 -0.38 1.94
N HIS A 260 -4.58 0.70 2.55
CA HIS A 260 -3.68 0.61 3.71
C HIS A 260 -4.38 0.95 5.03
N ALA A 261 -4.44 -0.04 5.93
CA ALA A 261 -4.95 0.09 7.29
C ALA A 261 -3.85 0.58 8.26
N ILE A 262 -3.55 1.88 8.26
CA ILE A 262 -2.56 2.46 9.19
C ILE A 262 -3.11 2.49 10.62
N PHE A 263 -4.37 2.88 10.78
CA PHE A 263 -5.14 2.84 12.03
C PHE A 263 -4.42 3.43 13.26
N SER A 264 -3.76 4.58 13.09
CA SER A 264 -3.27 5.33 14.25
C SER A 264 -4.43 5.77 15.15
N PRO A 265 -4.25 5.83 16.48
CA PRO A 265 -5.30 6.30 17.38
C PRO A 265 -5.85 7.68 16.97
N PRO A 266 -7.17 7.93 17.06
CA PRO A 266 -8.23 7.04 17.55
C PRO A 266 -9.04 6.37 16.41
N ALA A 267 -8.39 5.87 15.35
CA ALA A 267 -9.08 5.35 14.17
C ALA A 267 -10.09 4.24 14.46
N ILE A 268 -9.67 3.23 15.24
CA ILE A 268 -10.51 2.07 15.57
C ILE A 268 -11.78 2.52 16.29
N ASP A 269 -11.65 3.38 17.31
CA ASP A 269 -12.82 3.91 18.04
C ASP A 269 -13.75 4.69 17.11
N ARG A 270 -13.22 5.49 16.19
CA ARG A 270 -14.03 6.26 15.24
C ARG A 270 -14.78 5.35 14.27
N LEU A 271 -14.12 4.36 13.68
CA LEU A 271 -14.71 3.46 12.70
C LEU A 271 -15.75 2.55 13.36
N LYS A 272 -15.39 1.94 14.50
CA LYS A 272 -16.28 1.09 15.29
C LYS A 272 -17.56 1.81 15.69
N ASN A 273 -17.47 3.04 16.19
CA ASN A 273 -18.65 3.80 16.64
C ASN A 273 -19.36 4.59 15.52
N SER A 274 -18.88 4.54 14.28
CA SER A 274 -19.56 5.21 13.15
C SER A 274 -20.76 4.41 12.63
N ARG A 275 -21.59 5.07 11.81
CA ARG A 275 -22.77 4.46 11.18
C ARG A 275 -22.47 3.62 9.93
N VAL A 276 -21.21 3.57 9.48
CA VAL A 276 -20.82 2.82 8.27
C VAL A 276 -21.14 1.33 8.45
N ARG A 277 -21.51 0.66 7.36
CA ARG A 277 -21.82 -0.78 7.36
C ARG A 277 -20.57 -1.66 7.38
N GLU A 278 -19.58 -1.33 6.57
CA GLU A 278 -18.36 -2.12 6.44
C GLU A 278 -17.15 -1.21 6.15
N VAL A 279 -15.99 -1.61 6.65
CA VAL A 279 -14.68 -1.03 6.35
C VAL A 279 -13.83 -2.15 5.75
N ILE A 280 -13.59 -2.09 4.46
CA ILE A 280 -12.83 -3.07 3.69
C ILE A 280 -11.41 -2.54 3.53
N VAL A 281 -10.42 -3.30 3.99
CA VAL A 281 -9.00 -2.97 3.85
C VAL A 281 -8.18 -4.14 3.35
N THR A 282 -6.92 -3.91 2.98
CA THR A 282 -5.97 -5.01 2.72
C THR A 282 -5.03 -5.24 3.89
N ASN A 283 -4.41 -6.41 3.94
CA ASN A 283 -3.28 -6.70 4.83
C ASN A 283 -1.93 -6.18 4.28
N THR A 284 -1.88 -5.05 3.56
CA THR A 284 -0.59 -4.39 3.25
C THR A 284 0.13 -3.90 4.52
N LEU A 285 -0.62 -3.67 5.59
CA LEU A 285 -0.13 -3.45 6.96
C LEU A 285 -0.80 -4.48 7.90
N PRO A 286 -0.13 -4.89 8.99
CA PRO A 286 -0.72 -5.82 9.93
C PRO A 286 -1.89 -5.17 10.67
N VAL A 287 -3.05 -5.80 10.58
CA VAL A 287 -4.18 -5.51 11.46
C VAL A 287 -4.01 -6.35 12.72
N ARG A 288 -3.63 -5.70 13.82
CA ARG A 288 -3.40 -6.39 15.10
C ARG A 288 -4.73 -6.82 15.72
N PRO A 289 -4.76 -7.86 16.58
CA PRO A 289 -5.99 -8.32 17.22
C PRO A 289 -6.76 -7.21 17.97
N GLU A 290 -6.06 -6.24 18.56
CA GLU A 290 -6.68 -5.09 19.23
C GLU A 290 -7.35 -4.08 18.27
N HIS A 291 -7.06 -4.16 16.98
CA HIS A 291 -7.66 -3.35 15.93
C HIS A 291 -8.86 -4.02 15.27
N ASP A 292 -9.21 -5.23 15.69
CA ASP A 292 -10.35 -5.96 15.15
C ASP A 292 -11.68 -5.37 15.64
N PHE A 293 -12.66 -5.29 14.73
CA PHE A 293 -14.02 -4.85 15.04
C PHE A 293 -15.01 -5.47 14.04
N ASP A 294 -16.27 -5.56 14.44
CA ASP A 294 -17.35 -6.28 13.77
C ASP A 294 -17.64 -5.85 12.32
N LYS A 295 -17.21 -4.65 11.93
CA LYS A 295 -17.40 -4.08 10.60
C LYS A 295 -16.13 -4.10 9.75
N LEU A 296 -15.03 -4.68 10.23
CA LEU A 296 -13.76 -4.71 9.52
C LEU A 296 -13.65 -5.97 8.67
N THR A 297 -13.38 -5.79 7.38
CA THR A 297 -13.01 -6.87 6.48
C THR A 297 -11.58 -6.64 6.00
N VAL A 298 -10.72 -7.64 6.18
CA VAL A 298 -9.32 -7.59 5.76
C VAL A 298 -9.09 -8.59 4.63
N LEU A 299 -8.79 -8.09 3.44
CA LEU A 299 -8.47 -8.89 2.26
C LEU A 299 -6.96 -9.11 2.15
N SER A 300 -6.55 -10.30 1.74
CA SER A 300 -5.14 -10.58 1.54
C SER A 300 -4.60 -10.02 0.22
N ILE A 301 -3.51 -9.26 0.30
CA ILE A 301 -2.75 -8.75 -0.85
C ILE A 301 -1.68 -9.75 -1.32
N ALA A 302 -1.44 -10.83 -0.56
CA ALA A 302 -0.40 -11.81 -0.84
C ALA A 302 -0.51 -12.46 -2.24
N PRO A 303 -1.69 -12.84 -2.75
CA PRO A 303 -1.81 -13.39 -4.10
C PRO A 303 -1.30 -12.42 -5.18
N LEU A 304 -1.62 -11.13 -5.07
CA LEU A 304 -1.18 -10.10 -6.02
C LEU A 304 0.35 -9.94 -5.98
N LEU A 305 0.91 -9.81 -4.78
CA LEU A 305 2.36 -9.68 -4.60
C LEU A 305 3.12 -10.92 -5.10
N ALA A 306 2.62 -12.12 -4.80
CA ALA A 306 3.20 -13.37 -5.28
C ALA A 306 3.22 -13.46 -6.80
N GLN A 307 2.12 -13.07 -7.47
CA GLN A 307 2.04 -13.02 -8.93
C GLN A 307 3.03 -12.00 -9.52
N ALA A 308 3.12 -10.80 -8.94
CA ALA A 308 4.06 -9.77 -9.38
C ALA A 308 5.52 -10.20 -9.20
N ILE A 309 5.87 -10.79 -8.06
CA ILE A 309 7.22 -11.33 -7.79
C ILE A 309 7.58 -12.43 -8.81
N LYS A 310 6.65 -13.36 -9.09
CA LYS A 310 6.85 -14.39 -10.12
C LYS A 310 7.08 -13.78 -11.50
N ALA A 311 6.23 -12.83 -11.91
CA ALA A 311 6.37 -12.17 -13.20
C ALA A 311 7.73 -11.46 -13.34
N VAL A 312 8.17 -10.70 -12.33
CA VAL A 312 9.49 -10.08 -12.32
C VAL A 312 10.61 -11.11 -12.37
N PHE A 313 10.49 -12.20 -11.60
CA PHE A 313 11.49 -13.27 -11.58
C PHE A 313 11.54 -14.08 -12.87
N GLU A 314 10.45 -14.22 -13.61
CA GLU A 314 10.41 -14.97 -14.87
C GLU A 314 10.73 -14.09 -16.09
N ASP A 315 11.08 -12.81 -15.85
CA ASP A 315 11.22 -11.78 -16.87
C ASP A 315 9.92 -11.63 -17.71
N GLY A 316 8.78 -11.93 -17.10
CA GLY A 316 7.43 -11.80 -17.66
C GLY A 316 6.84 -10.41 -17.49
N SER A 317 5.64 -10.20 -18.06
CA SER A 317 4.95 -8.92 -17.95
C SER A 317 4.23 -8.76 -16.61
N VAL A 318 4.51 -7.67 -15.90
CA VAL A 318 3.71 -7.26 -14.73
C VAL A 318 2.43 -6.55 -15.16
N THR A 319 2.42 -5.86 -16.32
CA THR A 319 1.27 -5.07 -16.79
C THR A 319 0.05 -5.93 -17.15
N SER A 320 0.26 -7.22 -17.44
CA SER A 320 -0.85 -8.17 -17.65
C SER A 320 -1.68 -8.39 -16.39
N LEU A 321 -1.16 -8.11 -15.20
CA LEU A 321 -1.90 -8.18 -13.93
C LEU A 321 -2.96 -7.08 -13.81
N PHE A 322 -2.82 -5.99 -14.56
CA PHE A 322 -3.69 -4.81 -14.45
C PHE A 322 -4.37 -4.45 -15.78
N ALA A 323 -4.53 -5.43 -16.69
CA ALA A 323 -5.10 -5.24 -18.02
C ALA A 323 -4.47 -4.05 -18.79
N GLY A 324 -3.18 -3.77 -18.59
CA GLY A 324 -2.45 -2.68 -19.24
C GLY A 324 -2.49 -1.32 -18.53
N ARG A 325 -3.05 -1.21 -17.33
CA ARG A 325 -2.94 0.00 -16.49
C ARG A 325 -1.53 0.09 -15.87
N SER A 326 -0.92 1.28 -15.85
CA SER A 326 0.41 1.59 -15.30
C SER A 326 0.44 2.96 -14.62
#